data_AF-A0AAU1CFU7-F1
#
_entry.id   AF-A0AAU1CFU7-F1
#
_cell.length_a   1.000
_cell.length_b   1.000
_cell.length_c   1.000
_cell.angle_alpha   90.00
_cell.angle_beta   90.00
_cell.angle_gamma   90.00
#
_symmetry.space_group_name_H-M   'P 1'
#
loop_
_entity.id
_entity.type
_entity.pdbx_description
1 polymer ?
#
loop_
_entity_poly.entity_id
_entity_poly.type
_entity_poly.pdbx_seq_one_letter_code
_entity_poly.pdbx_strand_id
1 'polypeptide(L)'
;MDTPSDRLLDTGGVAEVAGITPATVRLYLKRTRKRVADGLSVRPADFPLPDGQFGRSPAWREGAIRAWLAVRPGRGRSTPDV
;
A
#
# COMPACT_ATOMS: atom_id res chain seq x y z
N MET A 1 -1.69 15.71 19.47
CA MET A 1 -1.48 15.12 18.14
C MET A 1 -2.61 14.14 17.94
N ASP A 2 -3.59 14.53 17.12
CA ASP A 2 -4.76 13.71 16.81
C ASP A 2 -4.27 12.49 16.02
N THR A 3 -4.26 11.31 16.64
CA THR A 3 -3.86 10.07 15.96
C THR A 3 -5.01 9.71 15.02
N PRO A 4 -4.87 9.82 13.68
CA PRO A 4 -5.94 9.37 12.80
C PRO A 4 -6.15 7.89 13.09
N SER A 5 -7.38 7.60 13.50
CA SER A 5 -7.87 6.36 14.09
C SER A 5 -7.34 5.09 13.41
N ASP A 6 -7.25 4.01 14.19
CA ASP A 6 -6.89 2.63 13.82
C ASP A 6 -7.91 1.98 12.84
N ARG A 7 -8.41 2.77 11.87
CA ARG A 7 -9.37 2.38 10.86
C ARG A 7 -8.70 1.36 9.95
N LEU A 8 -9.33 0.20 9.84
CA LEU A 8 -8.97 -0.82 8.88
C LEU A 8 -9.67 -0.53 7.55
N LEU A 9 -8.88 -0.51 6.48
CA LEU A 9 -9.30 -0.34 5.10
C LEU A 9 -9.29 -1.70 4.41
N ASP A 10 -10.35 -1.99 3.66
CA ASP A 10 -10.32 -3.05 2.68
C ASP A 10 -9.67 -2.56 1.37
N THR A 11 -9.68 -3.39 0.32
CA THR A 11 -9.10 -3.02 -0.97
C THR A 11 -9.74 -1.75 -1.57
N GLY A 12 -11.03 -1.52 -1.33
CA GLY A 12 -11.74 -0.32 -1.80
C GLY A 12 -11.32 0.92 -1.04
N GLY A 13 -11.30 0.86 0.29
CA GLY A 13 -10.82 1.96 1.13
C GLY A 13 -9.38 2.34 0.85
N VAL A 14 -8.50 1.37 0.60
CA VAL A 14 -7.12 1.65 0.16
C VAL A 14 -7.10 2.38 -1.18
N ALA A 15 -7.91 1.94 -2.14
CA ALA A 15 -7.99 2.53 -3.48
C ALA A 15 -8.41 4.01 -3.41
N GLU A 16 -9.43 4.32 -2.62
CA GLU A 16 -9.90 5.69 -2.36
C GLU A 16 -8.80 6.55 -1.73
N VAL A 17 -8.19 6.09 -0.64
CA VAL A 17 -7.13 6.84 0.08
C VAL A 17 -5.91 7.07 -0.81
N ALA A 18 -5.55 6.09 -1.64
CA ALA A 18 -4.35 6.16 -2.48
C ALA A 18 -4.57 6.81 -3.86
N GLY A 19 -5.81 7.18 -4.20
CA GLY A 19 -6.18 7.75 -5.50
C GLY A 19 -5.89 6.80 -6.67
N ILE A 20 -6.11 5.49 -6.48
CA ILE A 20 -5.86 4.44 -7.48
C ILE A 20 -7.06 3.51 -7.60
N THR A 21 -7.03 2.61 -8.58
CA THR A 21 -8.10 1.60 -8.72
C THR A 21 -7.90 0.41 -7.77
N PRO A 22 -8.98 -0.28 -7.34
CA PRO A 22 -8.87 -1.53 -6.59
C PRO A 22 -8.03 -2.61 -7.31
N ALA A 23 -8.07 -2.62 -8.65
CA ALA A 23 -7.23 -3.47 -9.46
C ALA A 23 -5.73 -3.14 -9.30
N THR A 24 -5.37 -1.86 -9.20
CA THR A 24 -4.00 -1.42 -8.94
C THR A 24 -3.53 -1.85 -7.55
N VAL A 25 -4.39 -1.75 -6.53
CA VAL A 25 -4.10 -2.27 -5.18
C VAL A 25 -3.77 -3.76 -5.23
N ARG A 26 -4.61 -4.57 -5.90
CA ARG A 26 -4.38 -6.02 -6.06
C ARG A 26 -3.08 -6.32 -6.79
N LEU A 27 -2.76 -5.58 -7.84
CA LEU A 27 -1.51 -5.72 -8.60
C LEU A 27 -0.30 -5.42 -7.71
N TYR A 28 -0.33 -4.33 -6.96
CA TYR A 28 0.74 -3.95 -6.05
C TYR A 28 0.95 -4.98 -4.95
N LEU A 29 -0.13 -5.42 -4.31
CA LEU A 29 -0.09 -6.50 -3.31
C LEU A 29 0.49 -7.79 -3.90
N LYS A 30 0.11 -8.17 -5.13
CA LYS A 30 0.68 -9.34 -5.82
C LYS A 30 2.19 -9.21 -5.99
N ARG A 31 2.70 -8.03 -6.34
CA ARG A 31 4.14 -7.78 -6.51
C ARG A 31 4.90 -7.90 -5.18
N THR A 32 4.37 -7.30 -4.12
CA THR A 32 4.98 -7.44 -2.77
C THR A 32 4.98 -8.89 -2.30
N ARG A 33 3.85 -9.60 -2.46
CA ARG A 33 3.76 -11.03 -2.11
C ARG A 33 4.72 -11.89 -2.90
N LYS A 34 4.86 -11.64 -4.21
CA LYS A 34 5.84 -12.35 -5.04
C LYS A 34 7.26 -12.12 -4.53
N ARG A 35 7.61 -10.87 -4.21
CA ARG A 35 8.93 -10.53 -3.66
C ARG A 35 9.24 -11.30 -2.37
N VAL A 36 8.26 -11.35 -1.45
CA VAL A 36 8.39 -12.13 -0.20
C VAL A 36 8.50 -13.63 -0.48
N ALA A 37 7.71 -14.17 -1.40
CA ALA A 37 7.77 -15.57 -1.81
C ALA A 37 9.12 -15.93 -2.46
N ASP A 38 9.73 -14.98 -3.17
CA ASP A 38 11.07 -15.11 -3.76
C ASP A 38 12.19 -14.93 -2.70
N GLY A 39 11.84 -14.82 -1.40
CA GLY A 39 12.79 -14.70 -0.28
C GLY A 39 13.39 -13.30 -0.08
N LEU A 40 12.83 -12.28 -0.74
CA LEU A 40 13.34 -10.91 -0.70
C LEU A 40 12.58 -10.07 0.33
N SER A 41 13.29 -9.24 1.10
CA SER A 41 12.68 -8.30 2.05
C SER A 41 11.86 -7.22 1.35
N VAL A 42 10.70 -6.88 1.93
CA VAL A 42 9.83 -5.77 1.48
C VAL A 42 10.57 -4.44 1.60
N ARG A 43 10.56 -3.64 0.54
CA ARG A 43 11.19 -2.31 0.51
C ARG A 43 10.19 -1.24 0.97
N PRO A 44 10.66 -0.07 1.46
CA PRO A 44 9.77 1.04 1.81
C PRO A 44 8.85 1.50 0.67
N ALA A 45 9.31 1.42 -0.57
CA ALA A 45 8.53 1.77 -1.76
C ALA A 45 7.54 0.67 -2.19
N ASP A 46 7.72 -0.57 -1.74
CA ASP A 46 6.80 -1.66 -2.05
C ASP A 46 5.49 -1.42 -1.31
N PHE A 47 4.39 -1.90 -1.90
CA PHE A 47 3.09 -1.77 -1.27
C PHE A 47 3.02 -2.62 0.00
N PRO A 48 2.47 -2.10 1.12
CA PRO A 48 2.48 -2.80 2.41
C PRO A 48 1.71 -4.11 2.34
N LEU A 49 2.22 -5.12 3.07
CA LEU A 49 1.45 -6.33 3.34
C LEU A 49 0.22 -5.98 4.19
N PRO A 50 -0.88 -6.76 4.08
CA PRO A 50 -2.06 -6.55 4.91
C PRO A 50 -1.74 -6.76 6.39
N ASP A 51 -2.27 -5.88 7.25
CA ASP A 51 -2.20 -6.03 8.70
C ASP A 51 -3.10 -7.18 9.20
N GLY A 52 -4.11 -7.53 8.42
CA GLY A 52 -5.00 -8.66 8.71
C GLY A 52 -5.79 -9.13 7.50
N GLN A 53 -6.66 -10.11 7.74
CA GLN A 53 -7.58 -10.63 6.74
C GLN A 53 -8.94 -10.91 7.39
N PHE A 54 -10.01 -10.42 6.77
CA PHE A 54 -11.39 -10.72 7.16
C PHE A 54 -12.02 -11.62 6.10
N GLY A 55 -12.19 -12.90 6.44
CA GLY A 55 -12.56 -13.92 5.47
C GLY A 55 -11.51 -14.05 4.37
N ARG A 56 -11.88 -13.71 3.12
CA ARG A 56 -10.93 -13.69 1.98
C ARG A 56 -10.36 -12.30 1.68
N SER A 57 -10.85 -11.27 2.34
CA SER A 57 -10.51 -9.87 2.04
C SER A 57 -9.33 -9.40 2.90
N PRO A 58 -8.22 -8.93 2.31
CA PRO A 58 -7.13 -8.31 3.06
C PRO A 58 -7.55 -6.97 3.66
N ALA A 59 -6.98 -6.62 4.80
CA ALA A 59 -7.20 -5.34 5.48
C ALA A 59 -5.89 -4.68 5.89
N TRP A 60 -5.88 -3.34 5.85
CA TRP A 60 -4.73 -2.51 6.22
C TRP A 60 -5.14 -1.41 7.17
N ARG A 61 -4.27 -1.06 8.10
CA ARG A 61 -4.40 0.17 8.87
C ARG A 61 -4.26 1.36 7.93
N GLU A 62 -5.18 2.32 8.04
CA GLU A 62 -5.13 3.55 7.26
C GLU A 62 -3.79 4.28 7.44
N GLY A 63 -3.26 4.29 8.67
CA GLY A 63 -1.93 4.86 8.96
C GLY A 63 -0.79 4.22 8.17
N ALA A 64 -0.81 2.89 7.97
CA ALA A 64 0.20 2.19 7.18
C ALA A 64 0.13 2.57 5.69
N ILE A 65 -1.09 2.73 5.16
CA ILE A 65 -1.30 3.20 3.79
C ILE A 65 -0.83 4.65 3.62
N ARG A 66 -1.14 5.54 4.56
CA ARG A 66 -0.68 6.94 4.55
C ARG A 66 0.84 7.04 4.63
N ALA A 67 1.47 6.24 5.50
CA ALA A 67 2.93 6.17 5.60
C ALA A 67 3.56 5.68 4.28
N TRP A 68 3.00 4.64 3.66
CA TRP A 68 3.44 4.19 2.35
C TRP A 68 3.27 5.26 1.26
N LEU A 69 2.15 5.98 1.25
CA LEU A 69 1.92 7.08 0.30
C LEU A 69 2.96 8.21 0.41
N ALA A 70 3.44 8.50 1.62
CA ALA A 70 4.45 9.52 1.84
C ALA A 70 5.83 9.15 1.27
N VAL A 71 6.14 7.84 1.18
CA VAL A 71 7.45 7.35 0.70
C VAL A 71 7.41 6.79 -0.72
N ARG A 72 6.21 6.49 -1.27
CA ARG A 72 6.11 5.88 -2.60
C ARG A 72 6.64 6.86 -3.66
N PRO A 73 7.49 6.41 -4.60
CA PRO A 73 7.83 7.22 -5.76
C PRO A 73 6.55 7.44 -6.57
N GLY A 74 6.06 8.68 -6.62
CA GLY A 74 4.85 9.02 -7.36
C GLY A 74 4.96 8.68 -8.85
N ARG A 75 3.83 8.40 -9.51
CA ARG A 75 3.76 8.52 -10.97
C ARG A 75 4.06 9.97 -11.34
N GLY A 76 5.24 10.23 -11.90
CA GLY A 76 5.59 11.54 -12.41
C GLY A 76 6.51 12.40 -11.53
N ARG A 77 7.36 11.82 -10.67
CA ARG A 77 8.63 12.53 -10.42
C ARG A 77 9.42 12.43 -11.72
N SER A 78 9.21 13.39 -12.63
CA SER A 78 10.25 13.75 -13.59
C SER A 78 11.49 13.96 -12.75
N THR A 79 12.55 13.18 -12.98
CA THR A 79 13.88 13.67 -12.67
C THR A 79 13.94 15.09 -13.23
N PRO A 80 14.23 16.14 -12.43
CA PRO A 80 14.72 17.34 -13.06
C PRO A 80 15.97 16.88 -13.81
N ASP A 81 15.94 17.03 -15.13
CA ASP A 81 17.12 16.96 -15.96
C ASP A 81 18.21 17.80 -15.27
N VAL A 82 19.30 17.14 -14.88
CA VAL A 82 20.57 17.77 -14.49
C VAL A 82 21.57 17.39 -15.55
#